data_AF-A0A6B1DM41-F1
#
_entry.id   AF-A0A6B1DM41-F1
#
_cell.length_a   1.000
_cell.length_b   1.000
_cell.length_c   1.000
_cell.angle_alpha   90.00
_cell.angle_beta   90.00
_cell.angle_gamma   90.00
#
_symmetry.space_group_name_H-M   'P 1'
#
loop_
_entity.id
_entity.type
_entity.pdbx_description
1 polymer ?
#
loop_
_entity_poly.entity_id
_entity_poly.type
_entity_poly.pdbx_seq_one_letter_code
_entity_poly.pdbx_strand_id
1 'polypeptide(L)'
;MDIARPDLARKRRFRHGLYTVSGLVVVALITVGVSRLEPAAPRVDADTVFIDTVQRGPMVREVRGTGTLVPETIRWIPAVTDGTVERIVIRPGATIEPGTVILE
;
A
#
# COMPACT_ATOMS: atom_id res chain seq x y z
N MET A 1 -8.16 -79.53 -39.04
CA MET A 1 -9.09 -79.91 -37.95
C MET A 1 -9.02 -78.81 -36.90
N ASP A 2 -9.96 -77.88 -36.95
CA ASP A 2 -10.10 -76.80 -35.98
C ASP A 2 -10.91 -77.33 -34.79
N ILE A 3 -10.30 -77.38 -33.61
CA ILE A 3 -10.96 -77.83 -32.39
C ILE A 3 -11.34 -76.57 -31.64
N ALA A 4 -12.64 -76.25 -31.61
CA ALA A 4 -13.17 -75.16 -30.82
C ALA A 4 -12.76 -75.35 -29.34
N ARG A 5 -11.98 -74.41 -28.79
CA ARG A 5 -11.59 -74.37 -27.37
C ARG A 5 -12.36 -73.27 -26.62
N PRO A 6 -13.64 -73.49 -26.28
CA PRO A 6 -14.46 -72.49 -25.58
C PRO A 6 -13.93 -72.14 -24.18
N ASP A 7 -13.15 -73.03 -23.57
CA ASP A 7 -12.58 -72.84 -22.23
C ASP A 7 -11.54 -71.71 -22.18
N LEU A 8 -10.76 -71.54 -23.26
CA LEU A 8 -9.76 -70.48 -23.37
C LEU A 8 -10.43 -69.11 -23.53
N ALA A 9 -11.53 -69.04 -24.29
CA ALA A 9 -12.31 -67.82 -24.47
C ALA A 9 -12.98 -67.38 -23.16
N ARG A 10 -13.52 -68.31 -22.38
CA ARG A 10 -14.11 -68.05 -21.05
C ARG A 10 -13.04 -67.57 -20.06
N LYS A 11 -11.88 -68.24 -20.00
CA LYS A 11 -10.76 -67.86 -19.14
C LYS A 11 -10.14 -66.50 -19.52
N ARG A 12 -10.20 -66.12 -20.80
CA ARG A 12 -9.75 -64.80 -21.28
C ARG A 12 -10.73 -63.69 -20.86
N ARG A 13 -12.04 -63.90 -21.03
CA ARG A 13 -13.08 -62.95 -20.57
C ARG A 13 -13.01 -62.70 -19.06
N PHE A 14 -12.82 -63.76 -18.27
CA PHE A 14 -12.69 -63.63 -16.80
C PHE A 14 -11.42 -62.85 -16.41
N ARG A 15 -10.28 -63.12 -17.04
CA ARG A 15 -9.03 -62.36 -16.82
C ARG A 15 -9.18 -60.88 -17.16
N HIS A 16 -9.82 -60.55 -18.30
CA HIS A 16 -10.10 -59.17 -18.66
C HIS A 16 -11.04 -58.50 -17.66
N GLY A 17 -12.11 -59.19 -17.23
CA GLY A 17 -13.02 -58.68 -16.19
C GLY A 17 -12.27 -58.37 -14.90
N LEU A 18 -11.40 -59.28 -14.45
CA LEU A 18 -10.57 -59.08 -13.26
C LEU A 18 -9.65 -57.86 -13.38
N TYR A 19 -8.97 -57.71 -14.52
CA TYR A 19 -8.12 -56.53 -14.78
C TYR A 19 -8.90 -55.22 -14.81
N THR A 20 -10.12 -55.26 -15.35
CA THR A 20 -10.98 -54.06 -15.42
C THR A 20 -11.43 -53.64 -14.02
N VAL A 21 -11.88 -54.61 -13.21
CA VAL A 21 -12.28 -54.37 -11.82
C VAL A 21 -11.09 -53.90 -11.00
N SER A 22 -9.92 -54.53 -11.11
CA SER A 22 -8.73 -54.10 -10.37
C SER A 22 -8.31 -52.69 -10.79
N GLY A 23 -8.37 -52.36 -12.08
CA GLY A 23 -8.08 -51.01 -12.57
C GLY A 23 -9.02 -49.97 -11.98
N LEU A 24 -10.33 -50.24 -11.97
CA LEU A 24 -11.32 -49.35 -11.36
C LEU A 24 -11.10 -49.15 -9.86
N VAL A 25 -10.77 -50.22 -9.13
CA VAL A 25 -10.46 -50.13 -7.69
C VAL A 25 -9.23 -49.27 -7.45
N VAL A 26 -8.16 -49.44 -8.22
CA VAL A 26 -6.94 -48.62 -8.10
C VAL A 26 -7.23 -47.15 -8.37
N VAL A 27 -7.98 -46.84 -9.44
CA VAL A 27 -8.36 -45.46 -9.76
C VAL A 27 -9.18 -44.85 -8.64
N ALA A 28 -10.19 -45.57 -8.12
CA ALA A 28 -11.02 -45.09 -7.02
C ALA A 28 -10.19 -44.80 -5.75
N LEU A 29 -9.24 -45.69 -5.41
CA LEU A 29 -8.34 -45.49 -4.28
C LEU A 29 -7.44 -44.25 -4.46
N ILE A 30 -6.90 -44.04 -5.66
CA ILE A 30 -6.11 -42.85 -5.98
C ILE A 30 -6.97 -41.60 -5.87
N THR A 31 -8.18 -41.60 -6.41
CA THR A 31 -9.10 -40.45 -6.34
C THR A 31 -9.42 -40.08 -4.89
N VAL A 32 -9.72 -41.07 -4.03
CA VAL A 32 -9.96 -40.82 -2.61
C VAL A 32 -8.71 -40.29 -1.91
N GLY A 33 -7.54 -40.86 -2.22
CA GLY A 33 -6.26 -40.37 -1.70
C GLY A 33 -6.03 -38.90 -2.04
N VAL A 34 -6.15 -38.54 -3.33
CA VAL A 34 -5.98 -37.16 -3.84
C VAL A 34 -7.01 -36.20 -3.22
N SER A 35 -8.26 -36.62 -3.07
CA SER A 35 -9.31 -35.78 -2.48
C SER A 35 -9.09 -35.39 -1.02
N ARG A 36 -8.25 -36.14 -0.31
CA ARG A 36 -7.91 -35.90 1.10
C ARG A 36 -6.61 -35.13 1.30
N LEU A 37 -5.88 -34.80 0.23
CA LEU A 37 -4.73 -33.93 0.37
C LEU A 37 -5.20 -32.54 0.79
N GLU A 38 -4.61 -32.03 1.86
CA GLU A 38 -4.85 -30.65 2.26
C GLU A 38 -4.44 -29.70 1.12
N PRO A 39 -5.26 -28.69 0.80
CA PRO A 39 -4.91 -27.61 -0.10
C PRO A 39 -3.56 -27.00 0.30
N ALA A 40 -2.64 -26.89 -0.66
CA ALA A 40 -1.29 -26.34 -0.44
C ALA A 40 -1.25 -24.82 -0.23
N ALA A 41 -2.40 -24.13 -0.37
CA ALA A 41 -2.48 -22.69 -0.15
C ALA A 41 -2.53 -22.39 1.36
N PRO A 42 -1.74 -21.44 1.86
CA PRO A 42 -1.86 -20.95 3.24
C PRO A 42 -3.29 -20.48 3.49
N ARG A 43 -3.98 -21.10 4.46
CA ARG A 43 -5.28 -20.62 4.94
C ARG A 43 -5.03 -19.65 6.09
N VAL A 44 -5.66 -18.48 6.03
CA VAL A 44 -5.73 -17.55 7.16
C VAL A 44 -7.07 -17.74 7.85
N ASP A 45 -7.08 -17.63 9.18
CA ASP A 45 -8.30 -17.71 9.96
C ASP A 45 -9.12 -16.43 9.76
N ALA A 46 -10.42 -16.54 9.52
CA ALA A 46 -11.28 -15.39 9.26
C ALA A 46 -11.29 -14.43 10.45
N ASP A 47 -11.15 -14.96 11.66
CA ASP A 47 -11.11 -14.19 12.91
C ASP A 47 -9.81 -13.38 13.06
N THR A 48 -8.78 -13.65 12.24
CA THR A 48 -7.49 -12.93 12.27
C THR A 48 -7.43 -11.76 11.29
N VAL A 49 -8.43 -11.60 10.41
CA VAL A 49 -8.39 -10.62 9.33
C VAL A 49 -9.51 -9.59 9.51
N PHE A 50 -9.12 -8.32 9.58
CA PHE A 50 -10.05 -7.21 9.47
C PHE A 50 -10.31 -6.91 8.00
N ILE A 51 -11.50 -7.29 7.52
CA ILE A 51 -11.93 -7.06 6.14
C ILE A 51 -12.85 -5.84 6.12
N ASP A 52 -12.51 -4.86 5.28
CA ASP A 52 -13.35 -3.69 5.02
C ASP A 52 -13.34 -3.30 3.53
N THR A 53 -14.32 -2.53 3.10
CA THR A 53 -14.48 -2.05 1.72
C THR A 53 -13.80 -0.70 1.54
N VAL A 54 -13.04 -0.53 0.46
CA VAL A 54 -12.41 0.76 0.14
C VAL A 54 -13.47 1.84 -0.12
N GLN A 55 -13.27 3.02 0.47
CA GLN A 55 -14.18 4.16 0.33
C GLN A 55 -13.44 5.35 -0.29
N ARG A 56 -14.13 6.11 -1.14
CA ARG A 56 -13.60 7.34 -1.72
C ARG A 56 -14.29 8.52 -1.05
N GLY A 57 -13.49 9.48 -0.58
CA GLY A 57 -13.98 10.70 0.05
C GLY A 57 -12.89 11.78 0.10
N PRO A 58 -13.27 13.02 0.44
CA PRO A 58 -12.29 14.09 0.66
C PRO A 58 -11.38 13.71 1.84
N MET A 59 -10.07 13.72 1.61
CA MET A 59 -9.07 13.57 2.66
C MET A 59 -8.67 14.96 3.16
N VAL A 60 -9.35 15.44 4.20
CA VAL A 60 -9.04 16.75 4.80
C VAL A 60 -7.74 16.62 5.60
N ARG A 61 -6.71 17.38 5.19
CA ARG A 61 -5.42 17.44 5.87
C ARG A 61 -5.24 18.81 6.52
N GLU A 62 -5.50 18.89 7.81
CA GLU A 62 -5.24 20.10 8.59
C GLU A 62 -3.78 20.13 9.04
N VAL A 63 -3.07 21.21 8.69
CA VAL A 63 -1.67 21.42 9.07
C VAL A 63 -1.57 22.70 9.86
N ARG A 64 -0.93 22.63 11.02
CA ARG A 64 -0.53 23.81 11.78
C ARG A 64 0.81 24.28 11.26
N GLY A 65 0.84 25.48 10.68
CA GLY A 65 2.08 26.17 10.33
C GLY A 65 2.44 27.19 11.38
N THR A 66 3.61 27.06 12.01
CA THR A 66 4.17 28.09 12.88
C THR A 66 4.93 29.10 12.01
N GLY A 67 4.75 30.40 12.26
CA GLY A 67 5.44 31.46 11.53
C GLY A 67 5.88 32.60 12.44
N THR A 68 6.70 33.51 11.90
CA THR A 68 7.17 34.71 12.59
C THR A 68 6.69 35.96 11.86
N LEU A 69 6.36 37.01 12.59
CA LEU A 69 6.03 38.30 11.99
C LEU A 69 7.30 38.93 11.40
N VAL A 70 7.22 39.34 10.15
CA VAL A 70 8.27 40.07 9.44
C VAL A 70 7.70 41.41 8.95
N PRO A 71 8.49 42.49 8.91
CA PRO A 71 8.00 43.78 8.44
C PRO A 71 7.66 43.71 6.95
N GLU A 72 6.55 44.33 6.56
CA GLU A 72 6.12 44.41 5.16
C GLU A 72 7.06 45.25 4.30
N THR A 73 7.68 46.28 4.87
CA THR A 73 8.57 47.20 4.16
C THR A 73 9.70 47.68 5.06
N ILE A 74 10.93 47.58 4.56
CA ILE A 74 12.13 48.12 5.20
C ILE A 74 12.62 49.28 4.35
N ARG A 75 12.76 50.47 4.94
CA ARG A 75 13.27 51.67 4.25
C ARG A 75 14.58 52.11 4.88
N TRP A 76 15.59 52.29 4.03
CA TRP A 76 16.85 52.93 4.39
C TRP A 76 16.80 54.38 3.91
N ILE A 77 17.11 55.32 4.80
CA ILE A 77 17.06 56.76 4.50
C ILE A 77 18.51 57.28 4.46
N PRO A 78 19.15 57.36 3.27
CA PRO A 78 20.47 57.95 3.14
C PRO A 78 20.40 59.48 3.17
N ALA A 79 21.53 60.12 3.47
CA ALA A 79 21.69 61.55 3.26
C ALA A 79 21.71 61.87 1.75
N VAL A 80 21.06 62.96 1.36
CA VAL A 80 21.02 63.41 -0.05
C VAL A 80 22.27 64.20 -0.43
N THR A 81 22.95 64.78 0.56
CA THR A 81 24.13 65.63 0.40
C THR A 81 25.17 65.31 1.46
N ASP A 82 26.44 65.62 1.18
CA ASP A 82 27.52 65.47 2.15
C ASP A 82 27.40 66.49 3.29
N GLY A 83 27.70 66.04 4.51
CA GLY A 83 27.62 66.86 5.72
C GLY A 83 28.14 66.13 6.95
N THR A 84 28.22 66.83 8.08
CA THR A 84 28.57 66.24 9.38
C THR A 84 27.32 66.20 10.25
N VAL A 85 27.09 65.10 10.98
CA VAL A 85 25.98 64.98 11.92
C VAL A 85 26.30 65.78 13.17
N GLU A 86 25.50 66.82 13.45
CA GLU A 86 25.62 67.62 14.67
C GLU A 86 24.92 66.92 15.84
N ARG A 87 23.73 66.33 15.58
CA ARG A 87 22.91 65.74 16.64
C ARG A 87 22.08 64.53 16.19
N ILE A 88 22.04 63.52 17.04
CA ILE A 88 21.13 62.37 16.91
C ILE A 88 19.87 62.65 17.73
N VAL A 89 18.74 62.90 17.05
CA VAL A 89 17.46 63.24 17.70
C VAL A 89 16.79 61.98 18.26
N ILE A 90 16.91 60.85 17.55
CA ILE A 90 16.20 59.61 17.88
C ILE A 90 17.17 58.43 17.96
N ARG A 91 16.97 57.57 18.97
CA ARG A 91 17.74 56.35 19.17
C ARG A 91 17.06 55.14 18.52
N PRO A 92 17.80 54.09 18.14
CA PRO A 92 17.23 52.86 17.59
C PRO A 92 16.15 52.25 18.49
N GLY A 93 15.05 51.77 17.88
CA GLY A 93 13.93 51.15 18.59
C GLY A 93 12.79 52.10 18.95
N ALA A 94 12.92 53.41 18.70
CA ALA A 94 11.84 54.36 18.86
C ALA A 94 10.76 54.19 17.77
N THR A 95 9.49 54.33 18.15
CA THR A 95 8.37 54.47 17.22
C THR A 95 8.37 55.88 16.63
N ILE A 96 8.20 55.99 15.31
CA ILE A 96 8.22 57.27 14.58
C ILE A 96 6.97 57.44 13.72
N GLU A 97 6.62 58.68 13.45
CA GLU A 97 5.57 59.08 12.50
C GLU A 97 6.18 59.67 11.23
N PRO A 98 5.44 59.73 10.11
CA PRO A 98 5.90 60.43 8.91
C PRO A 98 6.32 61.87 9.21
N GLY A 99 7.50 62.28 8.73
CA GLY A 99 8.04 63.63 8.95
C GLY A 99 8.85 63.80 10.25
N THR A 100 8.96 62.76 11.07
CA THR A 100 9.81 62.79 12.27
C THR A 100 11.28 63.00 11.90
N VAL A 101 11.95 63.96 12.55
CA VAL A 101 13.38 64.24 12.36
C VAL A 101 14.23 63.21 13.12
N ILE A 102 15.18 62.57 12.43
CA ILE A 102 16.02 61.50 12.98
C ILE A 102 17.42 62.02 13.37
N LEU A 103 18.00 62.84 12.51
CA LEU A 103 19.35 63.39 12.58
C LEU A 103 19.32 64.84 12.09
N GLU A 104 20.19 65.68 12.64
CA GLU A 104 20.47 67.06 12.20
C GLU A 104 21.99 67.25 12.07
#